data_AF-A0AAW3R0I4-F1
#
_entry.id   AF-A0AAW3R0I4-F1
#
_cell.length_a   1.000
_cell.length_b   1.000
_cell.length_c   1.000
_cell.angle_alpha   90.00
_cell.angle_beta   90.00
_cell.angle_gamma   90.00
#
_symmetry.space_group_name_H-M   'P 1'
#
loop_
_entity.id
_entity.type
_entity.pdbx_description
1 polymer ?
#
loop_
_entity_poly.entity_id
_entity_poly.type
_entity_poly.pdbx_seq_one_letter_code
_entity_poly.pdbx_strand_id
1 'polypeptide(L)'
;GAGRALYPNQWTLVDVPLGNIAAGRTVAALELTSHAPNSTTRRVYLDAAFITNIPDQTSLTPADLVDTRRGTNANGHYSRGNNFPAVAVPHGFNFWTPVTRGNSNWLYQYQERNGPDNHPRLEALSLSHEPSPWMGDHDTFQIMPALGPDTPSADRTARAIGFTHDH
;
A
#
# COMPACT_ATOMS: atom_id res chain seq x y z
N GLY A 1 -2.56 15.65 18.96
CA GLY A 1 -1.44 14.72 18.77
C GLY A 1 -1.33 13.68 19.88
N ALA A 2 -2.40 12.95 20.21
CA ALA A 2 -2.35 11.81 21.15
C ALA A 2 -2.62 10.46 20.44
N GLY A 3 -2.55 10.44 19.10
CA GLY A 3 -2.66 9.20 18.34
C GLY A 3 -1.39 8.38 18.55
N ARG A 4 -1.54 7.09 18.88
CA ARG A 4 -0.45 6.10 18.86
C ARG A 4 0.01 5.85 17.41
N ALA A 5 0.44 6.89 16.71
CA ALA A 5 0.72 6.87 15.28
C ALA A 5 2.06 6.23 14.93
N LEU A 6 2.98 6.14 15.90
CA LEU A 6 4.34 5.65 15.72
C LEU A 6 4.49 4.29 16.41
N TYR A 7 4.53 3.23 15.62
CA TYR A 7 4.84 1.87 16.07
C TYR A 7 6.13 1.40 15.38
N PRO A 8 7.03 0.67 16.07
CA PRO A 8 8.27 0.19 15.47
C PRO A 8 8.04 -0.69 14.23
N ASN A 9 8.87 -0.50 13.19
CA ASN A 9 8.82 -1.22 11.91
C ASN A 9 7.52 -1.02 11.13
N GLN A 10 6.92 0.16 11.23
CA GLN A 10 5.65 0.45 10.59
C GLN A 10 5.65 1.79 9.86
N TRP A 11 5.03 1.80 8.69
CA TRP A 11 4.71 3.01 7.94
C TRP A 11 3.30 3.48 8.27
N THR A 12 3.17 4.71 8.76
CA THR A 12 1.89 5.35 9.05
C THR A 12 1.85 6.69 8.34
N LEU A 13 0.88 6.89 7.44
CA LEU A 13 0.59 8.22 6.90
C LEU A 13 -0.07 9.06 7.99
N VAL A 14 0.42 10.28 8.20
CA VAL A 14 -0.12 11.22 9.17
C VAL A 14 -0.46 12.52 8.46
N ASP A 15 -1.75 12.77 8.30
CA ASP A 15 -2.25 14.02 7.73
C ASP A 15 -2.62 15.01 8.84
N VAL A 16 -2.23 16.27 8.64
CA VAL A 16 -2.51 17.37 9.56
C VAL A 16 -3.19 18.50 8.79
N PRO A 17 -4.42 18.91 9.14
CA PRO A 17 -5.09 20.01 8.47
C PRO A 17 -4.40 21.34 8.80
N LEU A 18 -3.82 21.98 7.79
CA LEU A 18 -3.10 23.26 7.96
C LEU A 18 -3.96 24.50 7.69
N GLY A 19 -5.08 24.38 6.97
CA GLY A 19 -5.80 25.52 6.38
C GLY A 19 -6.13 26.66 7.35
N ASN A 20 -6.74 26.36 8.50
CA ASN A 20 -7.10 27.39 9.48
C ASN A 20 -5.87 27.95 10.24
N ILE A 21 -4.82 27.13 10.40
CA ILE A 21 -3.62 27.49 11.17
C ILE A 21 -2.66 28.36 10.32
N ALA A 22 -2.60 28.09 9.02
CA ALA A 22 -1.74 28.75 8.06
C ALA A 22 -2.45 29.82 7.21
N ALA A 23 -3.71 30.18 7.53
CA ALA A 23 -4.47 31.17 6.77
C ALA A 23 -3.71 32.51 6.64
N GLY A 24 -3.48 32.94 5.39
CA GLY A 24 -2.72 34.16 5.08
C GLY A 24 -1.21 34.06 5.34
N ARG A 25 -0.68 32.86 5.62
CA ARG A 25 0.75 32.61 5.85
C ARG A 25 1.30 31.69 4.77
N THR A 26 2.61 31.80 4.51
CA THR A 26 3.34 30.89 3.62
C THR A 26 4.15 29.92 4.46
N VAL A 27 4.09 28.63 4.12
CA VAL A 27 4.95 27.63 4.76
C VAL A 27 6.36 27.74 4.18
N ALA A 28 7.32 28.09 5.04
CA ALA A 28 8.71 28.30 4.63
C ALA A 28 9.57 27.02 4.69
N ALA A 29 9.26 26.11 5.60
CA ALA A 29 10.01 24.86 5.80
C ALA A 29 9.14 23.78 6.48
N LEU A 30 9.53 22.52 6.28
CA LEU A 30 9.06 21.37 7.05
C LEU A 30 10.23 20.89 7.91
N GLU A 31 10.10 20.95 9.24
CA GLU A 31 11.15 20.56 10.18
C GLU A 31 10.80 19.27 10.91
N LEU A 32 11.72 18.30 10.89
CA LEU A 32 11.64 17.09 11.70
C LEU A 32 12.43 17.29 13.00
N THR A 33 11.72 17.35 14.12
CA THR A 33 12.34 17.46 15.44
C THR A 33 12.15 16.18 16.26
N SER A 34 13.15 15.84 17.07
CA SER A 34 13.11 14.69 17.97
C SER A 34 13.42 15.15 19.39
N HIS A 35 12.57 14.75 20.35
CA HIS A 35 12.81 14.94 21.79
C HIS A 35 13.24 13.63 22.47
N ALA A 36 13.83 12.70 21.71
CA ALA A 36 14.32 11.44 22.26
C ALA A 36 15.48 11.67 23.24
N PRO A 37 15.53 10.96 24.39
CA PRO A 37 16.67 11.05 25.30
C PRO A 37 17.99 10.65 24.63
N ASN A 38 19.09 11.36 24.95
CA ASN A 38 20.42 11.15 24.36
C ASN A 38 21.11 9.83 24.71
N SER A 39 20.42 8.89 25.39
CA SER A 39 21.02 7.68 25.96
C SER A 39 21.01 6.47 25.02
N THR A 40 20.38 6.52 23.84
CA THR A 40 20.31 5.37 22.93
C THR A 40 20.20 5.79 21.48
N THR A 41 21.05 5.23 20.61
CA THR A 41 20.94 5.38 19.15
C THR A 41 19.62 4.81 18.67
N ARG A 42 18.83 5.61 17.94
CA ARG A 42 17.57 5.20 17.31
C ARG A 42 17.66 5.43 15.82
N ARG A 43 17.07 4.52 15.05
CA ARG A 43 16.88 4.71 13.61
C ARG A 43 15.41 5.01 13.35
N VAL A 44 15.17 6.12 12.67
CA VAL A 44 13.85 6.54 12.21
C VAL A 44 13.93 6.62 10.69
N TYR A 45 12.89 6.12 10.02
CA TYR A 45 12.74 6.27 8.58
C TYR A 45 11.59 7.23 8.34
N LEU A 46 11.83 8.17 7.43
CA LEU A 46 10.82 9.06 6.87
C LEU A 46 10.82 8.79 5.38
N ASP A 47 9.62 8.67 4.80
CA ASP A 47 9.46 8.53 3.36
C ASP A 47 9.27 9.93 2.77
N ALA A 48 8.09 10.24 2.22
CA ALA A 48 7.76 11.56 1.72
C ALA A 48 7.09 12.44 2.80
N ALA A 49 7.45 13.73 2.79
CA ALA A 49 6.71 14.79 3.49
C ALA A 49 6.39 15.89 2.47
N PHE A 50 5.11 16.17 2.27
CA PHE A 50 4.64 17.15 1.31
C PHE A 50 3.47 17.96 1.87
N ILE A 51 3.31 19.16 1.34
CA ILE A 51 2.13 19.99 1.57
C ILE A 51 1.35 19.98 0.28
N THR A 52 0.10 19.58 0.36
CA THR A 52 -0.80 19.54 -0.79
C THR A 52 -2.15 20.15 -0.43
N ASN A 53 -2.88 20.57 -1.45
CA ASN A 53 -4.27 20.94 -1.27
C ASN A 53 -5.09 19.68 -1.05
N ILE A 54 -6.10 19.78 -0.17
CA ILE A 54 -7.11 18.72 -0.08
C ILE A 54 -7.86 18.73 -1.42
N PRO A 55 -7.92 17.60 -2.15
CA PRO A 55 -8.66 17.53 -3.39
C PRO A 55 -10.12 17.94 -3.17
N ASP A 56 -10.68 18.68 -4.13
CA ASP A 56 -12.12 18.98 -4.10
C ASP A 56 -12.91 17.69 -4.30
N GLN A 57 -13.68 17.31 -3.28
CA GLN A 57 -14.46 16.07 -3.27
C GLN A 57 -15.93 16.28 -3.70
N THR A 58 -16.32 17.50 -4.07
CA THR A 58 -17.73 17.84 -4.39
C THR A 58 -18.29 17.09 -5.61
N SER A 59 -17.42 16.57 -6.48
CA SER A 59 -17.80 15.80 -7.67
C SER A 59 -17.67 14.28 -7.52
N LEU A 60 -17.18 13.80 -6.38
CA LEU A 60 -16.91 12.38 -6.17
C LEU A 60 -18.18 11.62 -5.77
N THR A 61 -18.35 10.42 -6.32
CA THR A 61 -19.35 9.46 -5.86
C THR A 61 -18.86 8.73 -4.60
N PRO A 62 -19.75 8.09 -3.82
CA PRO A 62 -19.32 7.28 -2.68
C PRO A 62 -18.29 6.19 -3.04
N ALA A 63 -18.36 5.64 -4.26
CA ALA A 63 -17.40 4.65 -4.72
C ALA A 63 -16.00 5.24 -4.93
N ASP A 64 -15.91 6.49 -5.42
CA ASP A 64 -14.63 7.20 -5.62
C ASP A 64 -13.92 7.52 -4.29
N LEU A 65 -14.66 7.50 -3.17
CA LEU A 65 -14.11 7.70 -1.83
C LEU A 65 -13.54 6.41 -1.21
N VAL A 66 -13.71 5.26 -1.86
CA VAL A 66 -13.25 3.96 -1.37
C VAL A 66 -11.85 3.67 -1.90
N ASP A 67 -10.87 3.59 -0.99
CA ASP A 67 -9.56 3.03 -1.29
C ASP A 67 -9.53 1.53 -0.89
N THR A 68 -9.54 0.66 -1.90
CA THR A 68 -9.50 -0.80 -1.72
C THR A 68 -8.19 -1.30 -1.10
N ARG A 69 -7.13 -0.47 -1.08
CA ARG A 69 -5.86 -0.80 -0.44
C ARG A 69 -5.90 -0.62 1.08
N ARG A 70 -6.98 -0.09 1.66
CA ARG A 70 -7.09 0.01 3.12
C ARG A 70 -7.01 -1.36 3.78
N GLY A 71 -6.08 -1.49 4.73
CA GLY A 71 -5.82 -2.73 5.47
C GLY A 71 -4.83 -3.69 4.81
N THR A 72 -4.25 -3.32 3.66
CA THR A 72 -3.26 -4.12 2.91
C THR A 72 -1.82 -3.95 3.39
N ASN A 73 -1.55 -2.95 4.24
CA ASN A 73 -0.26 -2.81 4.94
C ASN A 73 -0.21 -3.78 6.13
N ALA A 74 -0.15 -5.07 5.79
CA ALA A 74 -0.23 -6.19 6.71
C ALA A 74 0.66 -7.35 6.24
N ASN A 75 1.04 -8.21 7.18
CA ASN A 75 1.84 -9.40 6.93
C ASN A 75 1.54 -10.47 8.01
N GLY A 76 2.21 -11.62 7.94
CA GLY A 76 2.05 -12.69 8.93
C GLY A 76 2.43 -12.34 10.37
N HIS A 77 3.15 -11.25 10.60
CA HIS A 77 3.57 -10.79 11.93
C HIS A 77 2.64 -9.72 12.51
N TYR A 78 1.99 -8.91 11.67
CA TYR A 78 1.16 -7.79 12.12
C TYR A 78 0.05 -7.46 11.12
N SER A 79 -1.18 -7.34 11.63
CA SER A 79 -2.37 -7.04 10.83
C SER A 79 -2.83 -5.59 11.00
N ARG A 80 -3.26 -4.99 9.89
CA ARG A 80 -4.06 -3.75 9.83
C ARG A 80 -5.44 -3.95 9.19
N GLY A 81 -5.86 -5.21 9.11
CA GLY A 81 -7.04 -5.62 8.37
C GLY A 81 -6.82 -6.97 7.70
N ASN A 82 -5.60 -7.21 7.19
CA ASN A 82 -5.28 -8.38 6.35
C ASN A 82 -6.17 -8.43 5.10
N ASN A 83 -6.44 -7.25 4.53
CA ASN A 83 -7.19 -7.13 3.28
C ASN A 83 -6.24 -7.24 2.08
N PHE A 84 -6.82 -7.51 0.91
CA PHE A 84 -6.20 -7.28 -0.40
C PHE A 84 -7.08 -6.32 -1.21
N PRO A 85 -6.53 -5.60 -2.21
CA PRO A 85 -7.31 -4.66 -3.01
C PRO A 85 -8.18 -5.41 -4.03
N ALA A 86 -9.36 -5.83 -3.58
CA ALA A 86 -10.33 -6.53 -4.39
C ALA A 86 -11.06 -5.59 -5.36
N VAL A 87 -11.08 -5.95 -6.64
CA VAL A 87 -11.94 -5.39 -7.67
C VAL A 87 -13.08 -6.37 -7.90
N ALA A 88 -14.28 -5.96 -7.52
CA ALA A 88 -15.46 -6.80 -7.56
C ALA A 88 -16.75 -5.97 -7.59
N VAL A 89 -17.85 -6.62 -7.96
CA VAL A 89 -19.19 -6.14 -7.62
C VAL A 89 -19.58 -6.63 -6.22
N PRO A 90 -20.55 -5.99 -5.54
CA PRO A 90 -21.06 -6.49 -4.26
C PRO A 90 -21.51 -7.94 -4.38
N HIS A 91 -20.97 -8.80 -3.51
CA HIS A 91 -21.23 -10.25 -3.50
C HIS A 91 -20.87 -10.97 -4.82
N GLY A 92 -19.95 -10.42 -5.61
CA GLY A 92 -19.43 -11.08 -6.80
C GLY A 92 -18.83 -12.44 -6.46
N PHE A 93 -19.02 -13.42 -7.33
CA PHE A 93 -18.44 -14.75 -7.14
C PHE A 93 -16.92 -14.72 -7.28
N ASN A 94 -16.39 -13.98 -8.25
CA ASN A 94 -14.96 -13.87 -8.53
C ASN A 94 -14.46 -12.46 -8.19
N PHE A 95 -13.37 -12.35 -7.43
CA PHE A 95 -12.68 -11.08 -7.21
C PHE A 95 -11.42 -11.02 -8.07
N TRP A 96 -11.07 -9.82 -8.54
CA TRP A 96 -9.77 -9.58 -9.18
C TRP A 96 -8.87 -8.79 -8.26
N THR A 97 -7.59 -9.12 -8.21
CA THR A 97 -6.62 -8.42 -7.37
C THR A 97 -5.22 -8.45 -7.98
N PRO A 98 -4.43 -7.37 -7.86
CA PRO A 98 -3.00 -7.46 -8.05
C PRO A 98 -2.37 -8.38 -7.00
N VAL A 99 -1.29 -9.05 -7.38
CA VAL A 99 -0.53 -9.96 -6.53
C VAL A 99 0.92 -9.48 -6.49
N THR A 100 1.41 -9.20 -5.29
CA THR A 100 2.83 -8.88 -5.06
C THR A 100 3.62 -10.05 -4.46
N ARG A 101 2.91 -11.13 -4.08
CA ARG A 101 3.51 -12.35 -3.54
C ARG A 101 2.65 -13.57 -3.83
N GLY A 102 2.75 -14.11 -5.04
CA GLY A 102 1.86 -15.18 -5.50
C GLY A 102 2.11 -16.56 -4.87
N ASN A 103 3.11 -16.71 -4.00
CA ASN A 103 3.39 -17.95 -3.26
C ASN A 103 2.99 -17.85 -1.78
N SER A 104 2.04 -16.99 -1.47
CA SER A 104 1.62 -16.69 -0.10
C SER A 104 0.14 -16.36 -0.05
N ASN A 105 -0.46 -16.66 1.09
CA ASN A 105 -1.80 -16.21 1.44
C ASN A 105 -1.86 -14.70 1.78
N TRP A 106 -0.71 -14.02 1.91
CA TRP A 106 -0.66 -12.55 1.82
C TRP A 106 -0.38 -12.16 0.37
N LEU A 107 -1.38 -12.39 -0.48
CA LEU A 107 -1.29 -12.23 -1.93
C LEU A 107 -0.88 -10.81 -2.37
N TYR A 108 -1.26 -9.79 -1.61
CA TYR A 108 -0.83 -8.40 -1.79
C TYR A 108 -0.30 -7.83 -0.46
N GLN A 109 0.92 -7.29 -0.50
CA GLN A 109 1.55 -6.57 0.62
C GLN A 109 1.93 -5.17 0.15
N TYR A 110 1.43 -4.14 0.82
CA TYR A 110 1.64 -2.73 0.42
C TYR A 110 3.10 -2.26 0.55
N GLN A 111 3.79 -2.76 1.58
CA GLN A 111 5.02 -2.16 2.13
C GLN A 111 6.25 -3.07 2.08
N GLU A 112 6.10 -4.30 1.59
CA GLU A 112 7.17 -5.31 1.63
C GLU A 112 7.50 -5.81 0.22
N ARG A 113 8.70 -6.41 0.11
CA ARG A 113 9.17 -7.10 -1.10
C ARG A 113 9.42 -6.16 -2.27
N ASN A 114 9.88 -4.96 -1.95
CA ASN A 114 10.40 -4.06 -2.95
C ASN A 114 11.66 -4.65 -3.59
N GLY A 115 11.87 -4.34 -4.87
CA GLY A 115 13.13 -4.67 -5.54
C GLY A 115 14.27 -3.69 -5.20
N PRO A 116 15.42 -3.80 -5.88
CA PRO A 116 16.59 -2.95 -5.63
C PRO A 116 16.36 -1.45 -5.84
N ASP A 117 15.34 -1.09 -6.62
CA ASP A 117 14.87 0.27 -6.86
C ASP A 117 13.90 0.79 -5.78
N ASN A 118 13.68 0.01 -4.71
CA ASN A 118 12.72 0.27 -3.66
C ASN A 118 11.26 0.42 -4.14
N HIS A 119 10.88 -0.24 -5.24
CA HIS A 119 9.50 -0.32 -5.71
C HIS A 119 8.88 -1.71 -5.45
N PRO A 120 7.60 -1.80 -5.03
CA PRO A 120 6.86 -3.05 -4.99
C PRO A 120 6.91 -3.79 -6.33
N ARG A 121 6.72 -5.12 -6.28
CA ARG A 121 6.78 -5.99 -7.45
C ARG A 121 5.42 -6.61 -7.72
N LEU A 122 4.84 -6.30 -8.87
CA LEU A 122 3.64 -6.96 -9.37
C LEU A 122 4.06 -8.27 -10.04
N GLU A 123 3.63 -9.40 -9.47
CA GLU A 123 3.92 -10.74 -10.00
C GLU A 123 2.81 -11.26 -10.92
N ALA A 124 1.56 -10.84 -10.68
CA ALA A 124 0.39 -11.20 -11.48
C ALA A 124 -0.84 -10.33 -11.14
N LEU A 125 -1.87 -10.44 -11.97
CA LEU A 125 -3.27 -10.20 -11.62
C LEU A 125 -3.93 -11.56 -11.38
N SER A 126 -4.67 -11.70 -10.29
CA SER A 126 -5.28 -12.97 -9.90
C SER A 126 -6.80 -12.84 -9.83
N LEU A 127 -7.48 -13.87 -10.32
CA LEU A 127 -8.83 -14.17 -9.86
C LEU A 127 -8.70 -14.82 -8.47
N SER A 128 -9.48 -14.39 -7.48
CA SER A 128 -9.32 -14.82 -6.10
C SER A 128 -10.67 -15.07 -5.44
N HIS A 129 -10.70 -16.08 -4.58
CA HIS A 129 -11.77 -16.38 -3.63
C HIS A 129 -11.27 -16.31 -2.18
N GLU A 130 -10.05 -15.83 -1.96
CA GLU A 130 -9.43 -15.81 -0.64
C GLU A 130 -10.25 -14.94 0.33
N PRO A 131 -10.78 -15.50 1.44
CA PRO A 131 -11.52 -14.71 2.41
C PRO A 131 -10.61 -14.10 3.47
N SER A 132 -9.43 -14.70 3.70
CA SER A 132 -8.40 -14.21 4.60
C SER A 132 -7.08 -14.99 4.39
N PRO A 133 -5.92 -14.40 4.74
CA PRO A 133 -4.61 -15.07 4.66
C PRO A 133 -4.51 -16.37 5.46
N TRP A 134 -5.39 -16.57 6.43
CA TRP A 134 -5.39 -17.77 7.28
C TRP A 134 -6.09 -18.94 6.61
N MET A 135 -7.05 -18.67 5.72
CA MET A 135 -7.76 -19.67 4.95
C MET A 135 -7.05 -19.97 3.63
N GLY A 136 -6.37 -18.98 3.05
CA GLY A 136 -5.78 -19.08 1.73
C GLY A 136 -6.81 -18.96 0.61
N ASP A 137 -6.30 -19.02 -0.61
CA ASP A 137 -7.10 -18.95 -1.83
C ASP A 137 -7.44 -20.35 -2.38
N HIS A 138 -8.48 -20.44 -3.19
CA HIS A 138 -8.87 -21.65 -3.90
C HIS A 138 -9.48 -21.32 -5.27
N ASP A 139 -9.46 -22.30 -6.18
CA ASP A 139 -10.03 -22.16 -7.54
C ASP A 139 -9.56 -20.89 -8.26
N THR A 140 -8.28 -20.54 -8.05
CA THR A 140 -7.64 -19.33 -8.54
C THR A 140 -6.78 -19.61 -9.77
N PHE A 141 -6.61 -18.60 -10.61
CA PHE A 141 -5.55 -18.56 -11.59
C PHE A 141 -4.99 -17.13 -11.69
N GLN A 142 -3.75 -17.04 -12.19
CA GLN A 142 -2.99 -15.81 -12.30
C GLN A 142 -2.65 -15.52 -13.76
N ILE A 143 -2.78 -14.26 -14.16
CA ILE A 143 -2.38 -13.74 -15.46
C ILE A 143 -1.37 -12.62 -15.23
N MET A 144 -0.26 -12.64 -15.98
CA MET A 144 0.71 -11.55 -16.00
C MET A 144 0.90 -11.08 -17.44
N PRO A 145 0.55 -9.82 -17.79
CA PRO A 145 0.84 -9.27 -19.11
C PRO A 145 2.35 -9.28 -19.39
N ALA A 146 2.73 -9.68 -20.61
CA ALA A 146 4.11 -9.58 -21.07
C ALA A 146 4.40 -8.14 -21.55
N LEU A 147 5.60 -7.62 -21.23
CA LEU A 147 6.03 -6.28 -21.65
C LEU A 147 6.62 -6.23 -23.07
N GLY A 148 6.57 -7.32 -23.83
CA GLY A 148 7.20 -7.40 -25.14
C GLY A 148 6.77 -8.64 -25.94
N PRO A 149 7.33 -8.81 -27.15
CA PRO A 149 6.98 -9.91 -28.05
C PRO A 149 7.57 -11.26 -27.62
N ASP A 150 8.60 -11.23 -26.77
CA ASP A 150 9.28 -12.43 -26.32
C ASP A 150 8.40 -13.25 -25.37
N THR A 151 8.60 -14.57 -25.36
CA THR A 151 7.92 -15.44 -24.41
C THR A 151 8.31 -15.03 -22.98
N PRO A 152 7.35 -14.63 -22.12
CA PRO A 152 7.67 -14.20 -20.77
C PRO A 152 8.19 -15.37 -19.93
N SER A 153 9.06 -15.06 -18.96
CA SER A 153 9.56 -16.07 -18.03
C SER A 153 8.43 -16.74 -17.25
N ALA A 154 8.47 -18.06 -17.14
CA ALA A 154 7.59 -18.82 -16.25
C ALA A 154 7.88 -18.55 -14.76
N ASP A 155 9.07 -18.07 -14.44
CA ASP A 155 9.43 -17.61 -13.09
C ASP A 155 8.74 -16.26 -12.81
N ARG A 156 7.88 -16.24 -11.79
CA ARG A 156 7.09 -15.07 -11.39
C ARG A 156 7.94 -13.91 -10.90
N THR A 157 9.02 -14.20 -10.19
CA THR A 157 9.92 -13.18 -9.66
C THR A 157 10.74 -12.59 -10.79
N ALA A 158 11.14 -13.42 -11.77
CA ALA A 158 11.88 -12.94 -12.94
C ALA A 158 11.03 -12.06 -13.88
N ARG A 159 9.73 -12.35 -14.03
CA ARG A 159 8.81 -11.52 -14.87
C ARG A 159 8.14 -10.38 -14.12
N ALA A 160 8.37 -10.23 -12.82
CA ALA A 160 7.68 -9.23 -12.01
C ALA A 160 8.08 -7.81 -12.42
N ILE A 161 7.13 -6.89 -12.37
CA ILE A 161 7.33 -5.50 -12.80
C ILE A 161 7.25 -4.57 -11.58
N GLY A 162 8.13 -3.57 -11.54
CA GLY A 162 8.08 -2.51 -10.54
C GLY A 162 6.93 -1.54 -10.77
N PHE A 163 6.24 -1.14 -9.71
CA PHE A 163 5.18 -0.12 -9.78
C PHE A 163 5.27 0.86 -8.60
N THR A 164 4.57 1.99 -8.68
CA THR A 164 4.40 2.90 -7.54
C THR A 164 2.94 2.87 -7.08
N HIS A 165 2.67 3.28 -5.84
CA HIS A 165 1.28 3.32 -5.37
C HIS A 165 0.46 4.44 -6.02
N ASP A 166 1.12 5.32 -6.79
CA ASP A 166 0.48 6.38 -7.56
C ASP A 166 0.19 5.94 -9.01
N HIS A 167 1.00 5.02 -9.57
CA HIS A 167 0.97 4.62 -10.99
C HIS A 167 1.32 3.13 -11.21
#